data_AF-A0A0F7NC05-F1
#
_entry.id   AF-A0A0F7NC05-F1
#
_cell.length_a   1.000
_cell.length_b   1.000
_cell.length_c   1.000
_cell.angle_alpha   90.00
_cell.angle_beta   90.00
_cell.angle_gamma   90.00
#
_symmetry.space_group_name_H-M   'P 1'
#
loop_
_entity.id
_entity.type
_entity.pdbx_description
1 polymer ?
#
loop_
_entity_poly.entity_id
_entity_poly.type
_entity_poly.pdbx_seq_one_letter_code
_entity_poly.pdbx_strand_id
1 'polypeptide(L)'
;MRKLIRGAVAALLALPLFLASSPSAQAAPTPLAMTSGFYVDPNSSPAVWSAANPGDGRAAAIRNSIAGTPMARWFGSWSGDIGSAVGSYTGAAQAADKLPLLVAYNMYGRDACGGHSGGGASSPSEYARWIDSFARGIGSRPAVVVLEPDALGDYSCMSQAQIAERQNMLTNALSQFRSSAPNAWVYLDAGNPRWVDASTMAQRLHSSGLSLARGFSLNVSNYFTTSENVSYAGGVNQALGQRYGYSKPFVVDTSRNGNGSNGEWCNPGGRKIGTPTQQGGGAEMLLWVKTPGESDGNCGVGGGSTAGQFLPEVAYKMIYGY
;
A
#
# COMPACT_ATOMS: atom_id res chain seq x y z
N MET A 1 -19.91 37.69 -84.66
CA MET A 1 -19.67 36.22 -84.66
C MET A 1 -18.41 35.92 -83.86
N ARG A 2 -18.55 35.01 -82.87
CA ARG A 2 -17.52 34.19 -82.15
C ARG A 2 -16.25 34.87 -81.60
N LYS A 3 -16.25 35.01 -80.26
CA LYS A 3 -15.09 35.13 -79.37
C LYS A 3 -14.33 33.78 -79.30
N LEU A 4 -12.99 33.80 -79.29
CA LEU A 4 -12.15 32.65 -78.93
C LEU A 4 -11.29 33.01 -77.72
N ILE A 5 -11.50 32.23 -76.65
CA ILE A 5 -10.90 32.34 -75.31
C ILE A 5 -9.60 31.53 -75.31
N ARG A 6 -8.49 32.14 -74.86
CA ARG A 6 -7.23 31.44 -74.54
C ARG A 6 -7.38 30.79 -73.17
N GLY A 7 -7.34 29.46 -73.10
CA GLY A 7 -7.29 28.71 -71.84
C GLY A 7 -5.85 28.58 -71.33
N ALA A 8 -5.62 28.96 -70.08
CA ALA A 8 -4.40 28.65 -69.34
C ALA A 8 -4.65 27.38 -68.50
N VAL A 9 -3.82 26.36 -68.66
CA VAL A 9 -3.84 25.14 -67.85
C VAL A 9 -2.87 25.33 -66.69
N ALA A 10 -3.39 25.40 -65.46
CA ALA A 10 -2.60 25.37 -64.23
C ALA A 10 -2.37 23.91 -63.81
N ALA A 11 -1.11 23.48 -63.75
CA ALA A 11 -0.73 22.18 -63.21
C ALA A 11 -0.70 22.24 -61.68
N LEU A 12 -1.66 21.58 -61.01
CA LEU A 12 -1.61 21.33 -59.57
C LEU A 12 -0.66 20.14 -59.29
N LEU A 13 0.47 20.42 -58.67
CA LEU A 13 1.32 19.42 -58.02
C LEU A 13 0.68 19.02 -56.69
N ALA A 14 0.05 17.85 -56.65
CA ALA A 14 -0.41 17.23 -55.41
C ALA A 14 0.79 16.53 -54.73
N LEU A 15 1.30 17.10 -53.64
CA LEU A 15 2.21 16.38 -52.73
C LEU A 15 1.40 15.38 -51.89
N PRO A 16 1.79 14.10 -51.81
CA PRO A 16 1.19 13.18 -50.86
C PRO A 16 1.64 13.54 -49.43
N LEU A 17 0.70 13.98 -48.59
CA LEU A 17 0.90 14.03 -47.15
C LEU A 17 1.04 12.59 -46.63
N PHE A 18 2.27 12.16 -46.34
CA PHE A 18 2.51 10.99 -45.51
C PHE A 18 2.13 11.35 -44.06
N LEU A 19 0.93 10.96 -43.64
CA LEU A 19 0.56 10.92 -42.23
C LEU A 19 1.42 9.84 -41.55
N ALA A 20 2.53 10.26 -40.95
CA ALA A 20 3.28 9.41 -40.05
C ALA A 20 2.42 9.16 -38.81
N SER A 21 1.81 7.98 -38.73
CA SER A 21 1.19 7.47 -37.51
C SER A 21 2.28 7.28 -36.48
N SER A 22 2.43 8.26 -35.57
CA SER A 22 3.25 8.08 -34.37
C SER A 22 2.78 6.81 -33.66
N PRO A 23 3.67 5.86 -33.32
CA PRO A 23 3.27 4.71 -32.52
C PRO A 23 2.68 5.24 -31.22
N SER A 24 1.44 4.82 -30.92
CA SER A 24 0.81 5.04 -29.63
C SER A 24 1.83 4.67 -28.56
N ALA A 25 2.19 5.61 -27.69
CA ALA A 25 3.08 5.32 -26.57
C ALA A 25 2.44 4.19 -25.76
N GLN A 26 2.94 2.96 -25.94
CA GLN A 26 2.49 1.81 -25.18
C GLN A 26 2.78 2.16 -23.71
N ALA A 27 1.72 2.28 -22.90
CA ALA A 27 1.90 2.54 -21.47
C ALA A 27 2.87 1.48 -20.92
N ALA A 28 3.88 1.92 -20.17
CA ALA A 28 4.84 1.00 -19.58
C ALA A 28 4.10 -0.11 -18.81
N PRO A 29 4.56 -1.37 -18.87
CA PRO A 29 3.93 -2.47 -18.17
C PRO A 29 3.73 -2.14 -16.68
N THR A 30 2.55 -2.45 -16.16
CA THR A 30 2.27 -2.27 -14.73
C THR A 30 2.94 -3.37 -13.90
N PRO A 31 3.20 -3.17 -12.60
CA PRO A 31 3.81 -4.21 -11.75
C PRO A 31 3.00 -5.52 -11.73
N LEU A 32 1.66 -5.41 -11.83
CA LEU A 32 0.76 -6.55 -11.97
C LEU A 32 0.95 -7.30 -13.31
N ALA A 33 1.21 -6.59 -14.41
CA ALA A 33 1.46 -7.19 -15.71
C ALA A 33 2.89 -7.74 -15.87
N MET A 34 3.81 -7.36 -14.97
CA MET A 34 5.21 -7.80 -14.96
C MET A 34 5.43 -9.11 -14.20
N THR A 35 4.39 -9.71 -13.59
CA THR A 35 4.51 -10.86 -12.68
C THR A 35 3.31 -11.80 -12.82
N SER A 36 3.43 -13.05 -12.35
CA SER A 36 2.34 -14.03 -12.34
C SER A 36 1.60 -14.12 -11.00
N GLY A 37 1.15 -12.99 -10.47
CA GLY A 37 0.40 -12.90 -9.20
C GLY A 37 1.27 -12.51 -8.01
N PHE A 38 0.71 -12.57 -6.81
CA PHE A 38 1.35 -12.03 -5.60
C PHE A 38 2.28 -13.02 -4.91
N TYR A 39 3.29 -12.50 -4.24
CA TYR A 39 4.29 -13.29 -3.53
C TYR A 39 3.78 -13.75 -2.16
N VAL A 40 3.94 -15.03 -1.87
CA VAL A 40 3.73 -15.61 -0.54
C VAL A 40 5.09 -15.71 0.13
N ASP A 41 5.30 -14.99 1.24
CA ASP A 41 6.56 -15.05 1.98
C ASP A 41 6.64 -16.36 2.79
N PRO A 42 7.54 -17.30 2.44
CA PRO A 42 7.72 -18.53 3.22
C PRO A 42 8.29 -18.26 4.62
N ASN A 43 8.78 -17.05 4.88
CA ASN A 43 9.30 -16.61 6.17
C ASN A 43 8.33 -15.71 6.93
N SER A 44 7.06 -15.61 6.50
CA SER A 44 6.02 -14.94 7.29
C SER A 44 5.88 -15.61 8.66
N SER A 45 5.51 -14.84 9.67
CA SER A 45 5.35 -15.35 11.04
C SER A 45 4.38 -16.55 11.16
N PRO A 46 3.22 -16.61 10.46
CA PRO A 46 2.39 -17.82 10.42
C PRO A 46 3.07 -19.00 9.71
N ALA A 47 3.83 -18.78 8.65
CA ALA A 47 4.54 -19.85 7.94
C ALA A 47 5.63 -20.47 8.83
N VAL A 48 6.46 -19.63 9.46
CA VAL A 48 7.51 -20.06 10.39
C VAL A 48 6.92 -20.81 11.57
N TRP A 49 5.85 -20.29 12.18
CA TRP A 49 5.21 -20.95 13.31
C TRP A 49 4.59 -22.30 12.92
N SER A 50 3.85 -22.38 11.82
CA SER A 50 3.22 -23.63 11.36
C SER A 50 4.23 -24.69 10.92
N ALA A 51 5.42 -24.29 10.46
CA ALA A 51 6.51 -25.20 10.13
C ALA A 51 7.23 -25.73 11.38
N ALA A 52 7.43 -24.87 12.38
CA ALA A 52 8.07 -25.25 13.65
C ALA A 52 7.16 -26.08 14.58
N ASN A 53 5.83 -26.02 14.40
CA ASN A 53 4.85 -26.66 15.28
C ASN A 53 3.94 -27.66 14.53
N PRO A 54 4.47 -28.65 13.79
CA PRO A 54 3.65 -29.52 12.93
C PRO A 54 2.65 -30.41 13.69
N GLY A 55 2.88 -30.66 14.99
CA GLY A 55 1.99 -31.44 15.85
C GLY A 55 0.92 -30.62 16.60
N ASP A 56 0.95 -29.29 16.52
CA ASP A 56 -0.09 -28.45 17.12
C ASP A 56 -1.38 -28.56 16.28
N GLY A 57 -2.53 -28.80 16.93
CA GLY A 57 -3.81 -28.98 16.25
C GLY A 57 -4.25 -27.79 15.39
N ARG A 58 -3.70 -26.59 15.64
CA ARG A 58 -3.99 -25.36 14.88
C ARG A 58 -3.09 -25.19 13.65
N ALA A 59 -1.97 -25.90 13.58
CA ALA A 59 -0.92 -25.67 12.59
C ALA A 59 -1.38 -25.84 11.15
N ALA A 60 -2.21 -26.86 10.86
CA ALA A 60 -2.75 -27.09 9.53
C ALA A 60 -3.70 -25.97 9.10
N ALA A 61 -4.59 -25.51 9.98
CA ALA A 61 -5.51 -24.42 9.68
C ALA A 61 -4.76 -23.11 9.43
N ILE A 62 -3.79 -22.76 10.30
CA ILE A 62 -2.96 -21.55 10.14
C ILE A 62 -2.16 -21.62 8.84
N ARG A 63 -1.60 -22.79 8.50
CA ARG A 63 -0.85 -22.97 7.25
C ARG A 63 -1.73 -22.74 6.03
N ASN A 64 -2.90 -23.38 6.00
CA ASN A 64 -3.77 -23.42 4.82
C ASN A 64 -4.56 -22.12 4.63
N SER A 65 -4.97 -21.46 5.71
CA SER A 65 -5.82 -20.27 5.64
C SER A 65 -5.07 -18.95 5.78
N ILE A 66 -3.87 -18.95 6.37
CA ILE A 66 -3.10 -17.72 6.60
C ILE A 66 -1.75 -17.78 5.89
N ALA A 67 -0.89 -18.74 6.22
CA ALA A 67 0.49 -18.76 5.71
C ALA A 67 0.59 -18.89 4.18
N GLY A 68 -0.38 -19.56 3.55
CA GLY A 68 -0.47 -19.70 2.09
C GLY A 68 -1.03 -18.48 1.35
N THR A 69 -1.48 -17.45 2.07
CA THR A 69 -2.06 -16.24 1.48
C THR A 69 -0.97 -15.18 1.28
N PRO A 70 -0.88 -14.53 0.10
CA PRO A 70 0.04 -13.42 -0.11
C PRO A 70 -0.25 -12.27 0.87
N MET A 71 0.79 -11.80 1.56
CA MET A 71 0.70 -10.76 2.59
C MET A 71 1.86 -9.78 2.45
N ALA A 72 1.71 -8.57 2.98
CA ALA A 72 2.78 -7.59 2.99
C ALA A 72 3.85 -7.90 4.04
N ARG A 73 5.13 -7.71 3.68
CA ARG A 73 6.24 -7.73 4.63
C ARG A 73 6.50 -6.33 5.16
N TRP A 74 6.55 -6.19 6.48
CA TRP A 74 6.77 -4.91 7.15
C TRP A 74 8.24 -4.65 7.40
N PHE A 75 8.68 -3.45 7.05
CA PHE A 75 10.03 -2.98 7.30
C PHE A 75 10.01 -1.71 8.15
N GLY A 76 10.93 -1.65 9.09
CA GLY A 76 11.10 -0.55 10.03
C GLY A 76 12.53 -0.49 10.56
N SER A 77 12.74 0.22 11.66
CA SER A 77 14.05 0.32 12.32
C SER A 77 14.64 -1.03 12.75
N TRP A 78 13.80 -2.05 12.94
CA TRP A 78 14.21 -3.43 13.27
C TRP A 78 14.75 -4.22 12.08
N SER A 79 14.72 -3.68 10.86
CA SER A 79 15.07 -4.43 9.64
C SER A 79 16.57 -4.54 9.36
N GLY A 80 17.43 -4.00 10.23
CA GLY A 80 18.88 -3.97 10.00
C GLY A 80 19.24 -3.07 8.81
N ASP A 81 20.18 -3.52 7.96
CA ASP A 81 20.48 -2.83 6.70
C ASP A 81 19.28 -2.92 5.74
N ILE A 82 18.56 -1.80 5.61
CA ILE A 82 17.28 -1.80 4.91
C ILE A 82 17.42 -2.09 3.42
N GLY A 83 18.48 -1.62 2.77
CA GLY A 83 18.72 -1.86 1.34
C GLY A 83 18.88 -3.35 1.06
N SER A 84 19.68 -4.05 1.86
CA SER A 84 19.89 -5.50 1.75
C SER A 84 18.63 -6.29 2.11
N ALA A 85 17.90 -5.88 3.16
CA ALA A 85 16.66 -6.55 3.58
C ALA A 85 15.58 -6.49 2.49
N VAL A 86 15.35 -5.30 1.92
CA VAL A 86 14.38 -5.09 0.83
C VAL A 86 14.84 -5.75 -0.46
N GLY A 87 16.13 -5.65 -0.80
CA GLY A 87 16.71 -6.29 -1.97
C GLY A 87 16.59 -7.82 -1.92
N SER A 88 16.81 -8.42 -0.75
CA SER A 88 16.66 -9.86 -0.56
C SER A 88 15.19 -10.30 -0.73
N TYR A 89 14.26 -9.57 -0.12
CA TYR A 89 12.84 -9.90 -0.20
C TYR A 89 12.28 -9.75 -1.63
N THR A 90 12.57 -8.63 -2.29
CA THR A 90 12.13 -8.40 -3.67
C THR A 90 12.84 -9.29 -4.68
N GLY A 91 14.11 -9.65 -4.43
CA GLY A 91 14.85 -10.63 -5.22
C GLY A 91 14.25 -12.04 -5.13
N ALA A 92 13.85 -12.46 -3.93
CA ALA A 92 13.17 -13.75 -3.75
C ALA A 92 11.82 -13.80 -4.48
N ALA A 93 11.03 -12.72 -4.40
CA ALA A 93 9.77 -12.61 -5.14
C ALA A 93 9.98 -12.63 -6.66
N GLN A 94 10.98 -11.90 -7.16
CA GLN A 94 11.35 -11.91 -8.57
C GLN A 94 11.77 -13.31 -9.04
N ALA A 95 12.56 -14.05 -8.25
CA ALA A 95 12.96 -15.42 -8.57
C ALA A 95 11.77 -16.39 -8.65
N ALA A 96 10.67 -16.08 -7.96
CA ALA A 96 9.41 -16.82 -8.02
C ALA A 96 8.43 -16.28 -9.08
N ASP A 97 8.81 -15.26 -9.85
CA ASP A 97 7.93 -14.52 -10.78
C ASP A 97 6.65 -13.98 -10.10
N LYS A 98 6.78 -13.46 -8.89
CA LYS A 98 5.68 -12.91 -8.09
C LYS A 98 5.89 -11.46 -7.71
N LEU A 99 4.77 -10.74 -7.54
CA LEU A 99 4.73 -9.37 -7.07
C LEU A 99 4.83 -9.32 -5.53
N PRO A 100 5.92 -8.78 -4.97
CA PRO A 100 6.04 -8.59 -3.53
C PRO A 100 5.15 -7.44 -3.04
N LEU A 101 4.55 -7.64 -1.88
CA LEU A 101 3.87 -6.63 -1.09
C LEU A 101 4.77 -6.19 0.07
N LEU A 102 5.00 -4.89 0.22
CA LEU A 102 5.87 -4.31 1.24
C LEU A 102 5.15 -3.21 2.01
N VAL A 103 5.52 -3.03 3.27
CA VAL A 103 5.15 -1.86 4.07
C VAL A 103 6.43 -1.14 4.49
N ALA A 104 6.52 0.15 4.14
CA ALA A 104 7.53 1.06 4.67
C ALA A 104 6.96 1.75 5.91
N TYR A 105 7.49 1.44 7.09
CA TYR A 105 6.94 1.90 8.37
C TYR A 105 8.05 2.32 9.33
N ASN A 106 8.77 3.40 9.01
CA ASN A 106 9.93 3.88 9.77
C ASN A 106 9.99 5.40 9.92
N MET A 107 8.88 6.11 9.72
CA MET A 107 8.85 7.57 9.84
C MET A 107 9.37 8.08 11.18
N TYR A 108 10.11 9.18 11.17
CA TYR A 108 10.46 9.88 12.41
C TYR A 108 9.20 10.36 13.15
N GLY A 109 9.09 10.03 14.44
CA GLY A 109 7.88 10.30 15.22
C GLY A 109 6.71 9.43 14.77
N ARG A 110 6.95 8.15 14.47
CA ARG A 110 5.90 7.17 14.15
C ARG A 110 5.02 6.91 15.37
N ASP A 111 3.71 6.81 15.15
CA ASP A 111 2.69 6.56 16.18
C ASP A 111 2.87 7.46 17.41
N ALA A 112 2.95 8.76 17.13
CA ALA A 112 3.30 9.78 18.12
C ALA A 112 2.16 10.03 19.10
N CYS A 113 0.89 9.82 18.71
CA CYS A 113 -0.25 10.05 19.58
C CYS A 113 -0.95 8.77 20.06
N GLY A 114 -0.76 7.62 19.40
CA GLY A 114 -1.35 6.32 19.79
C GLY A 114 -0.43 5.44 20.65
N GLY A 115 0.89 5.51 20.44
CA GLY A 115 1.95 5.03 21.33
C GLY A 115 2.25 3.52 21.40
N HIS A 116 1.36 2.63 20.95
CA HIS A 116 1.58 1.17 21.05
C HIS A 116 2.66 0.64 20.10
N SER A 117 2.90 1.35 19.01
CA SER A 117 3.87 1.05 17.94
C SER A 117 4.86 2.21 17.73
N GLY A 118 4.96 3.09 18.72
CA GLY A 118 5.84 4.26 18.74
C GLY A 118 7.28 3.93 18.34
N GLY A 119 7.92 4.84 17.60
CA GLY A 119 9.32 4.71 17.22
C GLY A 119 9.63 5.34 15.87
N GLY A 120 10.30 4.57 15.01
CA GLY A 120 10.75 5.00 13.69
C GLY A 120 12.20 5.45 13.65
N ALA A 121 12.58 6.16 12.59
CA ALA A 121 13.92 6.71 12.43
C ALA A 121 14.23 7.73 13.53
N SER A 122 15.52 7.95 13.82
CA SER A 122 15.96 8.87 14.89
C SER A 122 15.90 10.35 14.51
N SER A 123 15.74 10.67 13.22
CA SER A 123 15.53 12.04 12.73
C SER A 123 14.87 12.03 11.34
N PRO A 124 14.33 13.17 10.86
CA PRO A 124 13.84 13.29 9.50
C PRO A 124 14.90 12.96 8.43
N SER A 125 16.16 13.30 8.68
CA SER A 125 17.25 13.01 7.74
C SER A 125 17.62 11.53 7.68
N GLU A 126 17.55 10.82 8.81
CA GLU A 126 17.74 9.36 8.84
C GLU A 126 16.57 8.64 8.17
N TYR A 127 15.35 9.15 8.34
CA TYR A 127 14.20 8.63 7.60
C TYR A 127 14.38 8.79 6.09
N ALA A 128 14.83 9.96 5.62
CA ALA A 128 15.10 10.20 4.20
C ALA A 128 16.21 9.29 3.63
N ARG A 129 17.26 9.00 4.42
CA ARG A 129 18.30 8.02 4.05
C ARG A 129 17.72 6.60 4.00
N TRP A 130 16.90 6.24 4.97
CA TRP A 130 16.27 4.93 5.05
C TRP A 130 15.34 4.67 3.85
N ILE A 131 14.52 5.65 3.45
CA ILE A 131 13.65 5.52 2.27
C ILE A 131 14.45 5.43 0.97
N ASP A 132 15.51 6.21 0.79
CA ASP A 132 16.35 6.10 -0.42
C ASP A 132 16.96 4.70 -0.52
N SER A 133 17.51 4.16 0.58
CA SER A 133 18.04 2.80 0.64
C SER A 133 16.97 1.73 0.40
N PHE A 134 15.77 1.91 0.98
CA PHE A 134 14.61 1.03 0.73
C PHE A 134 14.25 1.00 -0.75
N ALA A 135 14.08 2.17 -1.37
CA ALA A 135 13.69 2.29 -2.77
C ALA A 135 14.76 1.72 -3.71
N ARG A 136 16.05 1.95 -3.42
CA ARG A 136 17.16 1.32 -4.15
C ARG A 136 17.21 -0.19 -3.99
N GLY A 137 16.83 -0.71 -2.82
CA GLY A 137 16.69 -2.14 -2.58
C GLY A 137 15.68 -2.79 -3.52
N ILE A 138 14.55 -2.11 -3.79
CA ILE A 138 13.60 -2.53 -4.84
C ILE A 138 14.26 -2.42 -6.22
N GLY A 139 14.81 -1.24 -6.54
CA GLY A 139 15.37 -0.94 -7.85
C GLY A 139 14.33 -1.02 -8.96
N SER A 140 14.68 -1.60 -10.11
CA SER A 140 13.76 -1.74 -11.25
C SER A 140 12.77 -2.91 -11.13
N ARG A 141 12.71 -3.62 -10.00
CA ARG A 141 11.79 -4.75 -9.82
C ARG A 141 10.35 -4.27 -9.62
N PRO A 142 9.34 -5.02 -10.09
CA PRO A 142 7.96 -4.72 -9.78
C PRO A 142 7.69 -4.94 -8.29
N ALA A 143 6.99 -4.00 -7.66
CA ALA A 143 6.61 -4.10 -6.24
C ALA A 143 5.35 -3.29 -5.95
N VAL A 144 4.65 -3.64 -4.87
CA VAL A 144 3.62 -2.79 -4.24
C VAL A 144 4.10 -2.39 -2.85
N VAL A 145 4.08 -1.10 -2.57
CA VAL A 145 4.53 -0.52 -1.30
C VAL A 145 3.37 0.25 -0.68
N VAL A 146 3.01 -0.08 0.56
CA VAL A 146 2.20 0.77 1.43
C VAL A 146 3.14 1.65 2.25
N LEU A 147 2.96 2.96 2.17
CA LEU A 147 3.85 3.94 2.77
C LEU A 147 3.24 4.52 4.05
N GLU A 148 3.95 4.30 5.15
CA GLU A 148 3.72 4.86 6.49
C GLU A 148 2.26 4.78 6.95
N PRO A 149 1.76 3.57 7.24
CA PRO A 149 0.48 3.38 7.93
C PRO A 149 0.27 4.37 9.08
N ASP A 150 -0.95 4.90 9.18
CA ASP A 150 -1.42 5.82 10.22
C ASP A 150 -0.82 7.23 10.21
N ALA A 151 0.22 7.49 9.41
CA ALA A 151 0.92 8.77 9.43
C ALA A 151 0.00 9.97 9.18
N LEU A 152 -1.01 9.83 8.31
CA LEU A 152 -1.97 10.90 8.02
C LEU A 152 -3.19 10.91 8.95
N GLY A 153 -3.43 9.86 9.73
CA GLY A 153 -4.49 9.82 10.73
C GLY A 153 -4.07 10.46 12.05
N ASP A 154 -2.83 10.17 12.46
CA ASP A 154 -2.28 10.41 13.80
C ASP A 154 -1.73 11.84 14.01
N TYR A 155 -2.61 12.86 13.94
CA TYR A 155 -2.26 14.27 14.11
C TYR A 155 -2.71 14.89 15.44
N SER A 156 -3.51 14.19 16.25
CA SER A 156 -4.28 14.78 17.36
C SER A 156 -3.44 15.46 18.44
N CYS A 157 -2.18 15.04 18.60
CA CYS A 157 -1.23 15.59 19.57
C CYS A 157 -0.14 16.47 18.93
N MET A 158 -0.15 16.67 17.61
CA MET A 158 0.93 17.33 16.87
C MET A 158 0.65 18.82 16.69
N SER A 159 1.70 19.64 16.79
CA SER A 159 1.67 21.04 16.35
C SER A 159 1.64 21.15 14.82
N GLN A 160 1.21 22.30 14.30
CA GLN A 160 1.19 22.54 12.85
C GLN A 160 2.58 22.41 12.20
N ALA A 161 3.65 22.76 12.91
CA ALA A 161 5.02 22.60 12.43
C ALA A 161 5.41 21.12 12.30
N GLN A 162 5.05 20.29 13.28
CA GLN A 162 5.29 18.85 13.23
C GLN A 162 4.46 18.18 12.12
N ILE A 163 3.22 18.62 11.91
CA ILE A 163 2.39 18.16 10.79
C ILE A 163 3.07 18.50 9.45
N ALA A 164 3.54 19.74 9.27
CA ALA A 164 4.23 20.13 8.04
C ALA A 164 5.52 19.33 7.80
N GLU A 165 6.33 19.08 8.85
CA GLU A 165 7.52 18.23 8.77
C GLU A 165 7.17 16.81 8.31
N ARG A 166 6.12 16.21 8.90
CA ARG A 166 5.62 14.89 8.51
C ARG A 166 5.17 14.85 7.04
N GLN A 167 4.41 15.84 6.59
CA GLN A 167 3.96 15.94 5.20
C GLN A 167 5.14 16.09 4.21
N ASN A 168 6.16 16.85 4.60
CA ASN A 168 7.39 17.01 3.82
C ASN A 168 8.18 15.68 3.74
N MET A 169 8.29 14.94 4.84
CA MET A 169 8.91 13.61 4.85
C MET A 169 8.21 12.65 3.89
N LEU A 170 6.87 12.63 3.85
CA LEU A 170 6.09 11.81 2.93
C LEU A 170 6.28 12.21 1.47
N THR A 171 6.24 13.52 1.18
CA THR A 171 6.47 14.04 -0.17
C THR A 171 7.86 13.67 -0.69
N ASN A 172 8.88 13.81 0.16
CA ASN A 172 10.25 13.41 -0.17
C ASN A 172 10.36 11.89 -0.40
N ALA A 173 9.75 11.08 0.46
CA ALA A 173 9.73 9.63 0.31
C ALA A 173 9.13 9.20 -1.04
N LEU A 174 7.97 9.76 -1.41
CA LEU A 174 7.33 9.49 -2.70
C LEU A 174 8.20 9.89 -3.90
N SER A 175 8.92 11.02 -3.80
CA SER A 175 9.89 11.45 -4.82
C SER A 175 11.03 10.45 -4.98
N GLN A 176 11.60 9.97 -3.87
CA GLN A 176 12.66 8.97 -3.85
C GLN A 176 12.20 7.63 -4.46
N PHE A 177 11.00 7.16 -4.14
CA PHE A 177 10.42 5.97 -4.79
C PHE A 177 10.27 6.15 -6.30
N ARG A 178 9.76 7.28 -6.77
CA ARG A 178 9.63 7.54 -8.22
C ARG A 178 10.98 7.51 -8.94
N SER A 179 12.04 7.96 -8.28
CA SER A 179 13.39 8.02 -8.84
C SER A 179 14.09 6.66 -8.82
N SER A 180 14.07 5.99 -7.66
CA SER A 180 14.89 4.80 -7.41
C SER A 180 14.14 3.47 -7.63
N ALA A 181 12.80 3.50 -7.66
CA ALA A 181 11.93 2.34 -7.84
C ALA A 181 10.81 2.60 -8.87
N PRO A 182 11.15 2.85 -10.15
CA PRO A 182 10.17 3.31 -11.16
C PRO A 182 9.07 2.29 -11.49
N ASN A 183 9.30 1.01 -11.19
CA ASN A 183 8.32 -0.07 -11.37
C ASN A 183 7.61 -0.44 -10.05
N ALA A 184 7.73 0.37 -9.00
CA ALA A 184 6.97 0.18 -7.77
C ALA A 184 5.68 1.01 -7.80
N TRP A 185 4.57 0.41 -7.39
CA TRP A 185 3.35 1.14 -7.05
C TRP A 185 3.34 1.45 -5.57
N VAL A 186 3.41 2.75 -5.25
CA VAL A 186 3.36 3.25 -3.87
C VAL A 186 1.97 3.78 -3.56
N TYR A 187 1.39 3.30 -2.46
CA TYR A 187 0.12 3.75 -1.89
C TYR A 187 0.41 4.47 -0.57
N LEU A 188 0.05 5.75 -0.50
CA LEU A 188 0.18 6.53 0.73
C LEU A 188 -0.98 6.19 1.69
N ASP A 189 -0.68 5.84 2.94
CA ASP A 189 -1.74 5.44 3.86
C ASP A 189 -2.67 6.59 4.25
N ALA A 190 -3.97 6.30 4.24
CA ALA A 190 -5.05 7.24 4.51
C ALA A 190 -5.91 6.80 5.71
N GLY A 191 -5.39 5.95 6.59
CA GLY A 191 -6.08 5.49 7.78
C GLY A 191 -7.34 4.66 7.45
N ASN A 192 -8.47 5.00 8.07
CA ASN A 192 -9.69 4.20 7.97
C ASN A 192 -10.98 5.04 8.06
N PRO A 193 -12.15 4.48 7.72
CA PRO A 193 -13.40 5.22 7.56
C PRO A 193 -13.92 5.95 8.78
N ARG A 194 -13.47 5.60 10.00
CA ARG A 194 -13.98 6.17 11.25
C ARG A 194 -12.92 6.92 12.05
N TRP A 195 -11.80 7.29 11.43
CA TRP A 195 -10.76 8.07 12.10
C TRP A 195 -10.78 9.55 11.71
N VAL A 196 -10.63 9.85 10.42
CA VAL A 196 -10.61 11.22 9.87
C VAL A 196 -11.66 11.31 8.79
N ASP A 197 -12.45 12.38 8.75
CA ASP A 197 -13.45 12.55 7.71
C ASP A 197 -12.80 12.65 6.30
N ALA A 198 -13.56 12.25 5.29
CA ALA A 198 -13.03 12.08 3.94
C ALA A 198 -12.50 13.37 3.31
N SER A 199 -13.12 14.52 3.61
CA SER A 199 -12.67 15.81 3.06
C SER A 199 -11.36 16.26 3.71
N THR A 200 -11.21 16.09 5.02
CA THR A 200 -9.96 16.37 5.72
C THR A 200 -8.85 15.43 5.27
N MET A 201 -9.14 14.14 5.11
CA MET A 201 -8.14 13.18 4.62
C MET A 201 -7.70 13.50 3.18
N ALA A 202 -8.62 13.91 2.30
CA ALA A 202 -8.27 14.38 0.96
C ALA A 202 -7.28 15.55 0.98
N GLN A 203 -7.48 16.52 1.88
CA GLN A 203 -6.52 17.62 2.08
C GLN A 203 -5.16 17.10 2.58
N ARG A 204 -5.14 16.23 3.60
CA ARG A 204 -3.89 15.67 4.15
C ARG A 204 -3.10 14.90 3.11
N LEU A 205 -3.77 14.07 2.31
CA LEU A 205 -3.18 13.33 1.20
C LEU A 205 -2.58 14.27 0.15
N HIS A 206 -3.35 15.28 -0.28
CA HIS A 206 -2.87 16.26 -1.26
C HIS A 206 -1.61 17.00 -0.76
N SER A 207 -1.67 17.53 0.46
CA SER A 207 -0.53 18.23 1.10
C SER A 207 0.69 17.33 1.35
N SER A 208 0.53 16.01 1.30
CA SER A 208 1.61 15.03 1.50
C SER A 208 2.12 14.43 0.18
N GLY A 209 1.78 15.04 -0.95
CA GLY A 209 2.33 14.66 -2.25
C GLY A 209 1.62 13.48 -2.92
N LEU A 210 0.35 13.19 -2.61
CA LEU A 210 -0.42 12.09 -3.22
C LEU A 210 -0.35 12.07 -4.77
N SER A 211 -0.16 13.21 -5.43
CA SER A 211 0.04 13.28 -6.88
C SER A 211 1.21 12.43 -7.37
N LEU A 212 2.26 12.26 -6.56
CA LEU A 212 3.46 11.45 -6.81
C LEU A 212 3.23 9.94 -6.58
N ALA A 213 2.19 9.56 -5.83
CA ALA A 213 1.87 8.17 -5.53
C ALA A 213 1.00 7.53 -6.63
N ARG A 214 0.95 6.19 -6.67
CA ARG A 214 -0.06 5.46 -7.46
C ARG A 214 -1.44 5.76 -6.90
N GLY A 215 -1.58 5.71 -5.58
CA GLY A 215 -2.84 5.91 -4.89
C GLY A 215 -2.70 6.00 -3.39
N PHE A 216 -3.76 5.60 -2.67
CA PHE A 216 -3.77 5.56 -1.20
C PHE A 216 -4.22 4.19 -0.66
N SER A 217 -3.79 3.83 0.54
CA SER A 217 -4.27 2.63 1.24
C SER A 217 -5.28 2.99 2.34
N LEU A 218 -6.14 2.04 2.65
CA LEU A 218 -7.12 2.14 3.72
C LEU A 218 -7.13 0.87 4.58
N ASN A 219 -7.60 1.04 5.80
CA ASN A 219 -7.91 -0.04 6.74
C ASN A 219 -6.69 -0.81 7.24
N VAL A 220 -5.47 -0.34 6.99
CA VAL A 220 -4.25 -1.07 7.38
C VAL A 220 -4.31 -1.40 8.86
N SER A 221 -4.16 -2.69 9.19
CA SER A 221 -4.27 -3.20 10.57
C SER A 221 -5.63 -2.96 11.26
N ASN A 222 -6.69 -2.63 10.53
CA ASN A 222 -8.01 -2.38 11.10
C ASN A 222 -9.06 -3.39 10.60
N TYR A 223 -10.32 -3.19 11.01
CA TYR A 223 -11.36 -4.22 10.90
C TYR A 223 -12.60 -3.74 10.14
N PHE A 224 -12.64 -2.49 9.65
CA PHE A 224 -13.82 -1.98 8.96
C PHE A 224 -14.10 -2.77 7.68
N THR A 225 -15.39 -2.97 7.39
CA THR A 225 -15.79 -3.81 6.26
C THR A 225 -15.27 -3.22 4.93
N THR A 226 -15.13 -4.08 3.92
CA THR A 226 -14.68 -3.64 2.60
C THR A 226 -15.62 -2.58 2.02
N SER A 227 -16.94 -2.70 2.20
CA SER A 227 -17.93 -1.74 1.70
C SER A 227 -17.82 -0.37 2.38
N GLU A 228 -17.55 -0.32 3.69
CA GLU A 228 -17.29 0.94 4.40
C GLU A 228 -16.05 1.64 3.85
N ASN A 229 -14.97 0.88 3.62
CA ASN A 229 -13.73 1.41 3.05
C ASN A 229 -13.92 1.92 1.61
N VAL A 230 -14.65 1.19 0.77
CA VAL A 230 -14.97 1.62 -0.60
C VAL A 230 -15.80 2.90 -0.59
N SER A 231 -16.79 3.01 0.30
CA SER A 231 -17.62 4.20 0.44
C SER A 231 -16.79 5.40 0.90
N TYR A 232 -15.92 5.20 1.89
CA TYR A 232 -15.02 6.23 2.37
C TYR A 232 -14.03 6.71 1.29
N ALA A 233 -13.42 5.79 0.55
CA ALA A 233 -12.55 6.10 -0.57
C ALA A 233 -13.27 6.92 -1.66
N GLY A 234 -14.54 6.62 -1.91
CA GLY A 234 -15.40 7.41 -2.79
C GLY A 234 -15.53 8.86 -2.32
N GLY A 235 -15.77 9.07 -1.02
CA GLY A 235 -15.81 10.41 -0.42
C GLY A 235 -14.45 11.14 -0.51
N VAL A 236 -13.34 10.44 -0.26
CA VAL A 236 -11.99 11.02 -0.37
C VAL A 236 -11.72 11.46 -1.81
N ASN A 237 -11.99 10.59 -2.78
CA ASN A 237 -11.80 10.90 -4.20
C ASN A 237 -12.75 11.99 -4.71
N GLN A 238 -13.98 12.07 -4.20
CA GLN A 238 -14.89 13.17 -4.49
C GLN A 238 -14.29 14.50 -4.01
N ALA A 239 -13.79 14.56 -2.78
CA ALA A 239 -13.15 15.76 -2.24
C ALA A 239 -11.86 16.13 -2.98
N LEU A 240 -11.03 15.14 -3.35
CA LEU A 240 -9.84 15.36 -4.19
C LEU A 240 -10.23 15.94 -5.56
N GLY A 241 -11.26 15.38 -6.19
CA GLY A 241 -11.75 15.85 -7.50
C GLY A 241 -12.27 17.28 -7.44
N GLN A 242 -13.06 17.61 -6.42
CA GLN A 242 -13.63 18.95 -6.23
C GLN A 242 -12.59 20.01 -5.91
N ARG A 243 -11.59 19.69 -5.06
CA ARG A 243 -10.62 20.67 -4.56
C ARG A 243 -9.37 20.79 -5.44
N TYR A 244 -8.95 19.69 -6.06
CA TYR A 244 -7.65 19.58 -6.71
C TYR A 244 -7.70 19.00 -8.12
N GLY A 245 -8.88 18.62 -8.62
CA GLY A 245 -9.06 18.20 -10.02
C GLY A 245 -8.54 16.81 -10.37
N TYR A 246 -8.32 15.92 -9.38
CA TYR A 246 -7.92 14.54 -9.65
C TYR A 246 -8.54 13.54 -8.67
N SER A 247 -8.57 12.27 -9.07
CA SER A 247 -8.81 11.12 -8.19
C SER A 247 -7.63 10.16 -8.28
N LYS A 248 -7.56 9.22 -7.35
CA LYS A 248 -6.53 8.18 -7.33
C LYS A 248 -7.15 6.80 -7.06
N PRO A 249 -6.56 5.72 -7.61
CA PRO A 249 -6.81 4.37 -7.16
C PRO A 249 -6.55 4.22 -5.66
N PHE A 250 -7.14 3.18 -5.06
CA PHE A 250 -6.91 2.85 -3.67
C PHE A 250 -6.87 1.35 -3.45
N VAL A 251 -6.24 0.94 -2.36
CA VAL A 251 -6.21 -0.44 -1.88
C VAL A 251 -6.80 -0.52 -0.48
N VAL A 252 -7.36 -1.68 -0.12
CA VAL A 252 -7.97 -1.91 1.19
C VAL A 252 -7.30 -3.10 1.85
N ASP A 253 -6.84 -2.92 3.08
CA ASP A 253 -6.43 -4.03 3.93
C ASP A 253 -7.67 -4.81 4.38
N THR A 254 -7.70 -6.08 3.99
CA THR A 254 -8.78 -7.03 4.26
C THR A 254 -8.32 -8.21 5.10
N SER A 255 -7.10 -8.13 5.65
CA SER A 255 -6.50 -9.17 6.49
C SER A 255 -7.42 -9.66 7.61
N ARG A 256 -8.18 -8.76 8.26
CA ARG A 256 -8.94 -9.09 9.48
C ARG A 256 -10.39 -8.58 9.50
N ASN A 257 -10.92 -8.12 8.36
CA ASN A 257 -12.21 -7.41 8.32
C ASN A 257 -13.44 -8.27 8.00
N GLY A 258 -13.32 -9.61 8.02
CA GLY A 258 -14.39 -10.54 7.62
C GLY A 258 -15.66 -10.49 8.49
N ASN A 259 -15.52 -10.06 9.76
CA ASN A 259 -16.64 -9.81 10.68
C ASN A 259 -16.87 -8.31 10.97
N GLY A 260 -16.26 -7.42 10.17
CA GLY A 260 -16.30 -5.98 10.40
C GLY A 260 -15.63 -5.53 11.70
N SER A 261 -15.78 -4.26 12.04
CA SER A 261 -15.26 -3.67 13.29
C SER A 261 -16.31 -3.69 14.39
N ASN A 262 -15.91 -3.98 15.63
CA ASN A 262 -16.71 -3.78 16.84
C ASN A 262 -16.40 -2.43 17.53
N GLY A 263 -15.62 -1.56 16.90
CA GLY A 263 -15.16 -0.28 17.46
C GLY A 263 -13.82 -0.35 18.17
N GLU A 264 -13.34 -1.54 18.51
CA GLU A 264 -12.00 -1.75 19.05
C GLU A 264 -11.00 -2.00 17.92
N TRP A 265 -9.76 -1.54 18.11
CA TRP A 265 -8.68 -1.73 17.15
C TRP A 265 -7.53 -2.60 17.70
N CYS A 266 -7.36 -2.66 19.02
CA CYS A 266 -6.22 -3.32 19.64
C CYS A 266 -6.59 -4.74 20.08
N ASN A 267 -6.24 -5.75 19.26
CA ASN A 267 -6.56 -7.16 19.47
C ASN A 267 -8.02 -7.46 19.89
N PRO A 268 -9.05 -6.94 19.20
CA PRO A 268 -10.44 -7.32 19.43
C PRO A 268 -10.70 -8.83 19.23
N GLY A 269 -11.56 -9.39 20.09
CA GLY A 269 -12.09 -10.75 19.92
C GLY A 269 -13.13 -10.85 18.79
N GLY A 270 -13.38 -12.09 18.32
CA GLY A 270 -14.44 -12.39 17.35
C GLY A 270 -14.25 -11.76 15.96
N ARG A 271 -13.06 -11.24 15.64
CA ARG A 271 -12.73 -10.80 14.28
C ARG A 271 -12.44 -12.00 13.40
N LYS A 272 -12.56 -11.82 12.09
CA LYS A 272 -12.40 -12.90 11.11
C LYS A 272 -11.52 -12.45 9.96
N ILE A 273 -10.68 -13.35 9.43
CA ILE A 273 -9.95 -13.08 8.20
C ILE A 273 -10.93 -12.66 7.09
N GLY A 274 -10.57 -11.61 6.36
CA GLY A 274 -11.39 -11.12 5.26
C GLY A 274 -11.03 -11.79 3.94
N THR A 275 -11.40 -11.14 2.85
CA THR A 275 -11.10 -11.62 1.49
C THR A 275 -9.59 -11.75 1.29
N PRO A 276 -9.06 -12.89 0.79
CA PRO A 276 -7.64 -13.03 0.48
C PRO A 276 -7.15 -11.98 -0.51
N THR A 277 -5.84 -11.71 -0.51
CA THR A 277 -5.18 -10.78 -1.44
C THR A 277 -5.59 -11.06 -2.90
N GLN A 278 -6.15 -10.06 -3.57
CA GLN A 278 -6.62 -10.14 -4.95
C GLN A 278 -6.69 -8.77 -5.63
N GLN A 279 -6.79 -8.77 -6.96
CA GLN A 279 -7.15 -7.57 -7.74
C GLN A 279 -8.67 -7.33 -7.69
N GLY A 280 -9.09 -6.06 -7.71
CA GLY A 280 -10.51 -5.70 -7.71
C GLY A 280 -11.16 -5.79 -6.33
N GLY A 281 -12.47 -6.10 -6.30
CA GLY A 281 -13.25 -6.20 -5.05
C GLY A 281 -13.78 -4.87 -4.52
N GLY A 282 -13.99 -3.88 -5.42
CA GLY A 282 -14.43 -2.52 -5.08
C GLY A 282 -13.28 -1.52 -4.88
N ALA A 283 -12.04 -2.01 -4.84
CA ALA A 283 -10.80 -1.25 -4.82
C ALA A 283 -9.92 -1.67 -6.02
N GLU A 284 -8.76 -1.05 -6.21
CA GLU A 284 -7.77 -1.54 -7.18
C GLU A 284 -7.27 -2.94 -6.77
N MET A 285 -7.02 -3.13 -5.47
CA MET A 285 -6.69 -4.41 -4.86
C MET A 285 -7.25 -4.48 -3.44
N LEU A 286 -7.69 -5.68 -3.05
CA LEU A 286 -7.83 -6.06 -1.65
C LEU A 286 -6.53 -6.76 -1.26
N LEU A 287 -5.86 -6.28 -0.22
CA LEU A 287 -4.56 -6.80 0.21
C LEU A 287 -4.68 -7.29 1.65
N TRP A 288 -3.88 -8.27 2.03
CA TRP A 288 -3.56 -8.49 3.43
C TRP A 288 -2.29 -7.71 3.75
N VAL A 289 -2.48 -6.51 4.30
CA VAL A 289 -1.35 -5.64 4.66
C VAL A 289 -0.85 -6.01 6.04
N LYS A 290 -1.72 -6.05 7.05
CA LYS A 290 -1.43 -6.67 8.35
C LYS A 290 -1.42 -8.20 8.22
N THR A 291 -0.49 -8.85 8.90
CA THR A 291 -0.45 -10.31 9.03
C THR A 291 -1.50 -10.79 10.04
N PRO A 292 -2.52 -11.58 9.65
CA PRO A 292 -3.46 -12.14 10.62
C PRO A 292 -2.74 -13.03 11.65
N GLY A 293 -3.01 -12.77 12.93
CA GLY A 293 -2.35 -13.46 14.06
C GLY A 293 -1.20 -12.68 14.68
N GLU A 294 -0.63 -11.67 14.01
CA GLU A 294 0.31 -10.77 14.67
C GLU A 294 -0.43 -9.77 15.57
N SER A 295 0.04 -9.66 16.81
CA SER A 295 -0.54 -8.78 17.81
C SER A 295 -0.46 -7.30 17.41
N ASP A 296 -1.46 -6.53 17.86
CA ASP A 296 -1.47 -5.07 17.82
C ASP A 296 -0.78 -4.44 19.06
N GLY A 297 -0.49 -5.24 20.10
CA GLY A 297 0.12 -4.79 21.35
C GLY A 297 -0.44 -5.50 22.59
N ASN A 298 -0.09 -5.01 23.78
CA ASN A 298 -0.56 -5.56 25.04
C ASN A 298 -2.00 -5.10 25.35
N CYS A 299 -2.99 -5.74 24.73
CA CYS A 299 -4.40 -5.35 24.78
C CYS A 299 -5.31 -6.50 24.32
N GLY A 300 -6.61 -6.39 24.62
CA GLY A 300 -7.64 -7.30 24.11
C GLY A 300 -7.33 -8.78 24.33
N VAL A 301 -7.58 -9.62 23.32
CA VAL A 301 -7.24 -11.05 23.35
C VAL A 301 -5.73 -11.33 23.24
N GLY A 302 -4.92 -10.29 23.04
CA GLY A 302 -3.45 -10.33 23.00
C GLY A 302 -2.80 -9.78 24.27
N GLY A 303 -3.48 -9.75 25.41
CA GLY A 303 -2.89 -9.36 26.69
C GLY A 303 -1.55 -10.07 26.96
N GLY A 304 -0.54 -9.31 27.39
CA GLY A 304 0.83 -9.77 27.64
C GLY A 304 1.73 -9.84 26.40
N SER A 305 1.24 -9.56 25.21
CA SER A 305 2.03 -9.62 23.98
C SER A 305 2.64 -8.26 23.59
N THR A 306 3.59 -8.30 22.65
CA THR A 306 4.16 -7.11 22.00
C THR A 306 3.65 -6.96 20.57
N ALA A 307 3.56 -5.73 20.07
CA ALA A 307 3.11 -5.49 18.70
C ALA A 307 4.01 -6.23 17.68
N GLY A 308 3.40 -6.95 16.74
CA GLY A 308 4.10 -7.79 15.76
C GLY A 308 4.42 -9.21 16.24
N GLN A 309 4.23 -9.53 17.52
CA GLN A 309 4.36 -10.92 18.00
C GLN A 309 3.26 -11.79 17.40
N PHE A 310 3.63 -12.93 16.82
CA PHE A 310 2.66 -13.90 16.31
C PHE A 310 2.00 -14.69 17.44
N LEU A 311 0.66 -14.66 17.48
CA LEU A 311 -0.19 -15.30 18.47
C LEU A 311 -1.01 -16.40 17.79
N PRO A 312 -0.61 -17.68 17.86
CA PRO A 312 -1.27 -18.75 17.12
C PRO A 312 -2.73 -18.96 17.53
N GLU A 313 -3.08 -18.71 18.80
CA GLU A 313 -4.47 -18.80 19.23
C GLU A 313 -5.34 -17.72 18.59
N VAL A 314 -4.84 -16.47 18.52
CA VAL A 314 -5.53 -15.37 17.87
C VAL A 314 -5.64 -15.64 16.37
N ALA A 315 -4.57 -16.12 15.73
CA ALA A 315 -4.57 -16.51 14.32
C ALA A 315 -5.65 -17.57 14.03
N TYR A 316 -5.67 -18.64 14.84
CA TYR A 316 -6.63 -19.74 14.69
C TYR A 316 -8.07 -19.28 14.87
N LYS A 317 -8.35 -18.51 15.94
CA LYS A 317 -9.67 -17.92 16.18
C LYS A 317 -10.13 -17.03 15.04
N MET A 318 -9.23 -16.25 14.47
CA MET A 318 -9.53 -15.35 13.34
C MET A 318 -9.88 -16.10 12.05
N ILE A 319 -9.48 -17.36 11.87
CA ILE A 319 -9.93 -18.17 10.73
C ILE A 319 -11.45 -18.42 10.82
N TYR A 320 -11.95 -18.68 12.03
CA TYR A 320 -13.33 -19.09 12.27
C TYR A 320 -14.25 -17.95 12.74
N GLY A 321 -13.70 -16.87 13.30
CA GLY A 321 -14.44 -15.67 13.68
C GLY A 321 -15.08 -15.71 15.07
N TYR A 322 -14.47 -16.38 16.05
CA TYR A 322 -14.94 -16.42 17.46
C TYR A 322 -13.88 -15.93 18.45
#